data_AF-A0A920I973-F1
#
_entry.id   AF-A0A920I973-F1
#
_cell.length_a   1.000
_cell.length_b   1.000
_cell.length_c   1.000
_cell.angle_alpha   90.00
_cell.angle_beta   90.00
_cell.angle_gamma   90.00
#
_symmetry.space_group_name_H-M   'P 1'
#
loop_
_entity.id
_entity.type
_entity.pdbx_description
1 polymer ?
#
loop_
_entity_poly.entity_id
_entity_poly.type
_entity_poly.pdbx_seq_one_letter_code
_entity_poly.pdbx_strand_id
1 'polypeptide(L)'
;MTNSYTNVRPEIYQFNLGKFRITNILDGYFHREDMHPFTATNASAPEIEKIAKQHFLPFPKLEHNFVPTLIETSDALIAFDPGFGKEPRAKCWVV
;
A
#
# COMPACT_ATOMS: atom_id res chain seq x y z
N MET A 1 2.47 21.80 -22.19
CA MET A 1 3.57 20.83 -22.34
C MET A 1 3.65 20.01 -21.07
N THR A 2 3.10 18.80 -21.06
CA THR A 2 3.24 17.85 -19.93
C THR A 2 4.46 16.99 -20.20
N ASN A 3 5.50 17.16 -19.39
CA ASN A 3 6.79 16.49 -19.55
C ASN A 3 6.68 15.04 -19.06
N SER A 4 6.62 14.07 -19.98
CA SER A 4 6.28 12.66 -19.74
C SER A 4 7.47 11.77 -19.38
N TYR A 5 8.45 12.27 -18.64
CA TYR A 5 9.52 11.45 -18.04
C TYR A 5 9.18 10.98 -16.62
N THR A 6 7.89 10.94 -16.29
CA THR A 6 7.40 10.58 -14.96
C THR A 6 7.28 9.06 -14.86
N ASN A 7 8.00 8.48 -13.90
CA ASN A 7 7.84 7.11 -13.45
C ASN A 7 6.33 6.79 -13.29
N VAL A 8 5.75 6.06 -14.25
CA VAL A 8 4.31 5.75 -14.29
C VAL A 8 4.05 4.63 -13.31
N ARG A 9 4.01 4.98 -12.02
CA ARG A 9 3.48 4.07 -11.00
C ARG A 9 2.00 3.84 -11.33
N PRO A 10 1.59 2.58 -11.58
CA PRO A 10 0.19 2.31 -11.86
C PRO A 10 -0.63 2.56 -10.60
N GLU A 11 -1.63 3.44 -10.71
CA GLU A 11 -2.56 3.75 -9.62
C GLU A 11 -3.69 2.71 -9.52
N ILE A 12 -3.95 1.98 -10.60
CA ILE A 12 -4.97 0.94 -10.65
C ILE A 12 -4.35 -0.34 -11.20
N TYR A 13 -4.56 -1.44 -10.49
CA TYR A 13 -4.17 -2.77 -10.94
C TYR A 13 -5.38 -3.71 -10.88
N GLN A 14 -5.78 -4.23 -12.03
CA GLN A 14 -6.98 -5.06 -12.16
C GLN A 14 -6.64 -6.43 -12.72
N PHE A 15 -7.22 -7.47 -12.13
CA PHE A 15 -7.08 -8.84 -12.58
C PHE A 15 -8.34 -9.66 -12.26
N ASN A 16 -8.47 -10.83 -12.88
CA ASN A 16 -9.58 -11.75 -12.59
C ASN A 16 -9.13 -12.83 -11.60
N LEU A 17 -9.99 -13.14 -10.63
CA LEU A 17 -9.88 -14.29 -9.74
C LEU A 17 -11.12 -15.16 -9.89
N GLY A 18 -11.03 -16.22 -10.69
CA GLY A 18 -12.19 -17.00 -11.08
C GLY A 18 -13.19 -16.15 -11.87
N LYS A 19 -14.42 -16.02 -11.37
CA LYS A 19 -15.48 -15.18 -11.97
C LYS A 19 -15.46 -13.73 -11.46
N PHE A 20 -14.60 -13.41 -10.51
CA PHE A 20 -14.55 -12.08 -9.91
C PHE A 20 -13.53 -11.22 -10.63
N ARG A 21 -13.86 -9.94 -10.77
CA ARG A 21 -12.91 -8.90 -11.20
C ARG A 21 -12.44 -8.15 -9.96
N ILE A 22 -11.14 -8.20 -9.70
CA ILE A 22 -10.50 -7.56 -8.56
C ILE A 22 -9.77 -6.32 -9.04
N THR A 23 -10.06 -5.18 -8.42
CA THR A 23 -9.45 -3.89 -8.72
C THR A 23 -8.78 -3.35 -7.46
N ASN A 24 -7.46 -3.26 -7.50
CA ASN A 24 -6.65 -2.60 -6.48
C ASN A 24 -6.43 -1.16 -6.89
N ILE A 25 -6.68 -0.23 -5.98
CA ILE A 25 -6.50 1.21 -6.19
C ILE A 25 -5.44 1.68 -5.22
N LEU A 26 -4.34 2.24 -5.71
CA LEU A 26 -3.38 2.95 -4.87
C LEU A 26 -3.97 4.31 -4.51
N ASP A 27 -4.65 4.37 -3.36
CA ASP A 27 -5.28 5.61 -2.87
C ASP A 27 -4.22 6.60 -2.32
N GLY A 28 -3.11 6.08 -1.81
CA GLY A 28 -1.99 6.90 -1.39
C GLY A 28 -0.90 6.12 -0.67
N TYR A 29 0.11 6.87 -0.21
CA TYR A 29 1.25 6.32 0.52
C TYR A 29 1.87 7.36 1.47
N PHE A 30 2.54 6.88 2.51
CA PHE A 30 3.39 7.68 3.38
C PHE A 30 4.82 7.16 3.38
N HIS A 31 5.78 8.06 3.22
CA HIS A 31 7.17 7.76 3.54
C HIS A 31 7.38 7.90 5.05
N ARG A 32 7.69 6.78 5.69
CA ARG A 32 8.15 6.73 7.07
C ARG A 32 9.66 6.84 7.09
N GLU A 33 10.18 7.66 8.00
CA GLU A 33 11.62 7.77 8.22
C GLU A 33 12.19 6.58 8.97
N ASP A 34 11.34 5.83 9.69
CA ASP A 34 11.74 4.64 10.44
C ASP A 34 10.78 3.46 10.22
N MET A 35 11.34 2.34 9.81
CA MET A 35 10.66 1.07 9.56
C MET A 35 10.43 0.31 10.87
N HIS A 36 11.33 0.42 11.85
CA HIS A 36 11.23 -0.25 13.15
C HIS A 36 10.98 0.78 14.26
N PRO A 37 10.03 0.59 15.18
CA PRO A 37 9.34 -0.66 15.49
C PRO A 37 8.01 -0.83 14.73
N PHE A 38 7.70 0.04 13.77
CA PHE A 38 6.41 0.05 13.07
C PHE A 38 6.07 -1.30 12.41
N THR A 39 7.02 -1.92 11.72
CA THR A 39 6.79 -3.22 11.04
C THR A 39 6.96 -4.43 11.95
N ALA A 40 7.67 -4.29 13.07
CA ALA A 40 7.98 -5.39 13.98
C ALA A 40 8.34 -4.85 15.37
N THR A 41 7.44 -5.04 16.33
CA THR A 41 7.67 -4.67 17.74
C THR A 41 8.35 -5.78 18.54
N ASN A 42 8.48 -6.97 17.98
CA ASN A 42 9.03 -8.17 18.60
C ASN A 42 10.43 -8.57 18.08
N ALA A 43 11.10 -7.68 17.34
CA ALA A 43 12.44 -7.87 16.80
C ALA A 43 13.29 -6.63 17.07
N SER A 44 14.61 -6.77 17.03
CA SER A 44 15.53 -5.63 17.15
C SER A 44 15.74 -4.91 15.81
N ALA A 45 16.10 -3.62 15.84
CA ALA A 45 16.39 -2.85 14.63
C ALA A 45 17.48 -3.49 13.73
N PRO A 46 18.59 -4.06 14.25
CA PRO A 46 19.58 -4.76 13.43
C PRO A 46 19.05 -6.02 12.72
N GLU A 47 18.12 -6.75 13.34
CA GLU A 47 17.46 -7.90 12.70
C GLU A 47 16.59 -7.45 11.52
N ILE A 48 15.85 -6.36 11.70
CA ILE A 48 15.04 -5.74 10.64
C ILE A 48 15.91 -5.18 9.51
N GLU A 49 17.01 -4.51 9.83
CA GLU A 49 17.97 -4.01 8.83
C GLU A 49 18.54 -5.15 7.97
N LYS A 50 18.90 -6.28 8.60
CA LYS A 50 19.42 -7.46 7.89
C LYS A 50 18.39 -8.00 6.90
N ILE A 51 17.12 -8.15 7.31
CA ILE A 51 16.03 -8.63 6.46
C ILE A 51 15.75 -7.62 5.33
N ALA A 52 15.69 -6.32 5.64
CA ALA A 52 15.48 -5.29 4.65
C ALA A 52 16.54 -5.34 3.54
N LYS A 53 17.82 -5.46 3.92
CA LYS A 53 18.94 -5.62 2.97
C LYS A 53 18.82 -6.89 2.12
N GLN A 54 18.39 -8.01 2.71
CA GLN A 54 18.18 -9.28 1.98
C GLN A 54 17.09 -9.16 0.91
N HIS A 55 16.09 -8.31 1.12
CA HIS A 55 14.97 -8.08 0.20
C HIS A 55 15.11 -6.78 -0.62
N PHE A 56 16.29 -6.16 -0.64
CA PHE A 56 16.56 -4.90 -1.35
C PHE A 56 15.60 -3.76 -0.98
N LEU A 57 15.08 -3.79 0.25
CA LEU A 57 14.23 -2.73 0.78
C LEU A 57 15.07 -1.56 1.27
N PRO A 58 14.60 -0.31 1.09
CA PRO A 58 15.22 0.82 1.76
C PRO A 58 15.14 0.62 3.27
N PHE A 59 16.21 0.94 3.98
CA PHE A 59 16.25 0.98 5.44
C PHE A 59 17.07 2.22 5.85
N PRO A 60 16.65 3.00 6.87
CA PRO A 60 15.51 2.78 7.77
C PRO A 60 14.15 3.19 7.18
N LYS A 61 14.13 3.79 5.99
CA LYS A 61 12.89 4.33 5.40
C LYS A 61 11.94 3.24 4.94
N LEU A 62 10.64 3.52 4.98
CA LEU A 62 9.61 2.63 4.44
C LEU A 62 8.57 3.46 3.69
N GLU A 63 8.19 3.03 2.50
CA GLU A 63 6.95 3.50 1.87
C GLU A 63 5.78 2.63 2.35
N HIS A 64 4.85 3.22 3.08
CA HIS A 64 3.65 2.57 3.59
C HIS A 64 2.47 2.92 2.69
N ASN A 65 1.97 1.93 1.94
CA ASN A 65 0.92 2.10 0.93
C ASN A 65 -0.46 1.78 1.49
N PHE A 66 -1.49 2.44 0.95
CA PHE A 66 -2.88 2.22 1.27
C PHE A 66 -3.62 1.86 0.00
N VAL A 67 -4.17 0.64 -0.04
CA VAL A 67 -4.68 0.04 -1.27
C VAL A 67 -6.07 -0.55 -1.04
N PRO A 68 -7.13 0.27 -1.16
CA PRO A 68 -8.50 -0.23 -1.22
C PRO A 68 -8.67 -1.25 -2.34
N THR A 69 -9.47 -2.27 -2.07
CA THR A 69 -9.75 -3.34 -3.04
C THR A 69 -11.23 -3.40 -3.33
N LEU A 70 -11.59 -3.31 -4.62
CA LEU A 70 -12.93 -3.59 -5.09
C LEU A 70 -13.02 -5.00 -5.65
N ILE A 71 -14.08 -5.72 -5.28
CA ILE A 71 -14.41 -7.03 -5.84
C ILE A 71 -15.76 -6.92 -6.54
N GLU A 72 -15.73 -7.10 -7.86
CA GLU A 72 -16.92 -7.22 -8.68
C GLU A 72 -17.29 -8.69 -8.83
N THR A 73 -18.52 -9.00 -8.43
CA THR A 73 -19.17 -10.29 -8.59
C THR A 73 -20.25 -10.19 -9.67
N SER A 74 -21.08 -11.23 -9.84
CA SER A 74 -22.19 -11.19 -10.80
C SER A 74 -23.31 -10.23 -10.44
N ASP A 75 -23.50 -9.96 -9.14
CA ASP A 75 -24.67 -9.27 -8.59
C ASP A 75 -24.33 -8.21 -7.54
N ALA A 76 -23.05 -8.08 -7.17
CA ALA A 76 -22.59 -7.10 -6.20
C ALA A 76 -21.22 -6.51 -6.55
N LEU A 77 -21.01 -5.28 -6.10
CA LEU A 77 -19.71 -4.63 -5.98
C LEU A 77 -19.39 -4.49 -4.49
N ILE A 78 -18.30 -5.12 -4.06
CA ILE A 78 -17.87 -5.17 -2.65
C ILE A 78 -16.59 -4.35 -2.52
N ALA A 79 -16.54 -3.46 -1.52
CA ALA A 79 -15.35 -2.68 -1.19
C ALA A 79 -14.71 -3.18 0.11
N PHE A 80 -13.41 -3.48 0.05
CA PHE A 80 -12.55 -3.76 1.19
C PHE A 80 -11.69 -2.53 1.45
N ASP A 81 -11.78 -2.02 2.68
CA ASP A 81 -11.23 -0.77 3.17
C ASP A 81 -11.70 0.49 2.37
N PRO A 82 -11.97 1.61 3.05
CA PRO A 82 -12.47 2.81 2.38
C PRO A 82 -11.36 3.73 1.83
N GLY A 83 -10.08 3.43 2.08
CA GLY A 83 -8.97 4.36 1.83
C GLY A 83 -9.02 5.56 2.78
N PHE A 84 -8.38 6.66 2.41
CA PHE A 84 -8.31 7.92 3.16
C PHE A 84 -9.48 8.87 2.89
N GLY A 85 -10.15 8.73 1.75
CA GLY A 85 -11.19 9.67 1.35
C GLY A 85 -10.68 11.12 1.29
N LYS A 86 -11.48 12.08 1.75
CA LYS A 86 -11.14 13.52 1.70
C LYS A 86 -10.25 14.00 2.86
N GLU A 87 -9.97 13.17 3.86
CA GLU A 87 -9.14 13.57 4.99
C GLU A 87 -7.68 13.20 4.75
N PRO A 88 -6.79 14.17 4.47
CA PRO A 88 -5.38 13.85 4.23
C PRO A 88 -4.63 13.37 5.49
N ARG A 89 -5.25 13.42 6.69
CA ARG A 89 -4.59 13.20 7.99
C ARG A 89 -5.45 12.65 9.14
N ALA A 90 -6.63 12.09 8.91
CA ALA A 90 -7.42 11.55 10.01
C ALA A 90 -7.19 10.05 10.17
N LYS A 91 -6.57 9.70 11.30
CA LYS A 91 -6.57 8.38 11.96
C LYS A 91 -6.61 7.19 11.00
N CYS A 92 -5.44 6.61 10.79
CA CYS A 92 -5.30 5.23 10.32
C CYS A 92 -6.33 4.37 11.09
N TRP A 93 -7.41 3.97 10.44
CA TRP A 93 -8.31 2.96 10.94
C TRP A 93 -7.55 1.65 10.80
N VAL A 94 -6.71 1.35 11.80
CA VAL A 94 -6.41 -0.04 12.10
C VAL A 94 -7.69 -0.56 12.73
N VAL A 95 -8.48 -1.28 11.94
CA VAL A 95 -9.51 -2.17 12.49
C VAL A 95 -8.81 -3.45 12.95
#